data_AF-A0AAN8IQV6-F1
#
_entry.id   AF-A0AAN8IQV6-F1
#
_cell.length_a   1.000
_cell.length_b   1.000
_cell.length_c   1.000
_cell.angle_alpha   90.00
_cell.angle_beta   90.00
_cell.angle_gamma   90.00
#
_symmetry.space_group_name_H-M   'P 1'
#
loop_
_entity.id
_entity.type
_entity.pdbx_description
1 polymer ?
#
loop_
_entity_poly.entity_id
_entity_poly.type
_entity_poly.pdbx_seq_one_letter_code
_entity_poly.pdbx_strand_id
1 'polypeptide(L)'
;SVYSADLLYKLFQLTSEDTKFLDEVATKYNKNGGFDKASYYAEIAQTNTAVHRKMELWREIIRKVEKEDPLADQFLTVLMRTARAVRFGEVHQPLESNTILESFYGMPKASQEYLERLLPPLKFLPALPY
;
A
#
# COMPACT_ATOMS: atom_id res chain seq x y z
N SER A 1 -11.23 15.79 3.10
CA SER A 1 -9.93 15.42 3.70
C SER A 1 -9.12 14.67 2.65
N VAL A 2 -7.88 15.10 2.38
CA VAL A 2 -7.14 14.81 1.14
C VAL A 2 -6.13 13.64 1.29
N TYR A 3 -6.16 12.92 2.42
CA TYR A 3 -4.98 12.21 2.93
C TYR A 3 -5.11 10.70 3.15
N SER A 4 -5.86 9.96 2.33
CA SER A 4 -5.74 8.49 2.39
C SER A 4 -5.62 7.84 1.01
N ALA A 5 -6.61 8.00 0.12
CA ALA A 5 -6.60 7.28 -1.14
C ALA A 5 -5.52 7.79 -2.11
N ASP A 6 -5.38 9.11 -2.29
CA ASP A 6 -4.44 9.68 -3.26
C ASP A 6 -2.97 9.42 -2.93
N LEU A 7 -2.62 9.43 -1.64
CA LEU A 7 -1.28 9.08 -1.17
C LEU A 7 -1.00 7.60 -1.44
N LEU A 8 -1.95 6.71 -1.15
CA LEU A 8 -1.84 5.29 -1.45
C LEU A 8 -1.74 5.04 -2.95
N TYR A 9 -2.54 5.73 -3.77
CA TYR A 9 -2.46 5.66 -5.23
C TYR A 9 -1.10 6.13 -5.76
N LYS A 10 -0.55 7.22 -5.21
CA LYS A 10 0.79 7.72 -5.56
C LYS A 10 1.89 6.76 -5.12
N LEU A 11 1.79 6.18 -3.92
CA LEU A 11 2.74 5.17 -3.44
C LEU A 11 2.69 3.94 -4.36
N PHE A 12 1.50 3.38 -4.57
CA PHE A 12 1.33 2.19 -5.40
C PHE A 12 1.50 2.45 -6.90
N GLN A 13 1.64 3.71 -7.32
CA GLN A 13 1.64 4.16 -8.71
C GLN A 13 0.42 3.62 -9.48
N LEU A 14 -0.71 3.46 -8.80
CA LEU A 14 -1.95 2.94 -9.38
C LEU A 14 -2.84 4.11 -9.81
N THR A 15 -3.45 3.97 -10.98
CA THR A 15 -4.50 4.89 -11.45
C THR A 15 -5.86 4.51 -10.84
N SER A 16 -6.86 5.38 -11.02
CA SER A 16 -8.26 5.04 -10.74
C SER A 16 -8.75 3.84 -11.55
N GLU A 17 -8.28 3.70 -12.79
CA GLU A 17 -8.59 2.55 -13.64
C GLU A 17 -7.93 1.26 -13.14
N ASP A 18 -6.66 1.33 -12.73
CA ASP A 18 -5.93 0.19 -12.16
C ASP A 18 -6.65 -0.32 -10.90
N THR A 19 -7.11 0.59 -10.05
CA THR A 19 -7.78 0.25 -8.79
C THR A 19 -9.16 -0.33 -9.02
N LYS A 20 -9.94 0.24 -9.95
CA LYS A 20 -11.21 -0.34 -10.40
C LYS A 20 -11.02 -1.75 -10.97
N PHE A 21 -10.02 -1.95 -11.82
CA PHE A 21 -9.68 -3.27 -12.35
C PHE A 21 -9.36 -4.26 -11.22
N LEU A 22 -8.50 -3.88 -10.27
CA LEU A 22 -8.15 -4.73 -9.13
C LEU A 22 -9.39 -5.05 -8.27
N ASP A 23 -10.36 -4.15 -8.15
CA ASP A 23 -11.62 -4.35 -7.39
C ASP A 23 -12.56 -5.33 -8.06
N GLU A 24 -12.72 -5.22 -9.38
CA GLU A 24 -13.53 -6.13 -10.18
C GLU A 24 -12.98 -7.57 -10.08
N VAL A 25 -11.66 -7.73 -10.23
CA VAL A 25 -10.99 -9.03 -10.12
C VAL A 25 -11.07 -9.55 -8.67
N ALA A 26 -10.89 -8.69 -7.66
CA ALA A 26 -10.99 -9.11 -6.26
C ALA A 26 -12.40 -9.60 -5.91
N THR A 27 -13.44 -8.93 -6.40
CA THR A 27 -14.84 -9.30 -6.17
C THR A 27 -15.16 -10.66 -6.80
N LYS A 28 -14.65 -10.93 -8.00
CA LYS A 28 -14.83 -12.21 -8.69
C LYS A 28 -14.27 -13.40 -7.91
N TYR A 29 -13.17 -13.20 -7.20
CA TYR A 29 -12.47 -14.25 -6.44
C TYR A 29 -12.70 -14.21 -4.93
N ASN A 30 -13.57 -13.33 -4.45
CA ASN A 30 -14.07 -13.32 -3.09
C ASN A 30 -15.44 -14.03 -3.05
N LYS A 31 -15.44 -15.36 -2.89
CA LYS A 31 -16.65 -16.19 -2.87
C LYS A 31 -16.80 -16.90 -1.54
N ASN A 32 -18.00 -16.86 -0.95
CA ASN A 32 -18.43 -17.68 0.18
C ASN A 32 -17.43 -17.77 1.36
N GLY A 33 -16.86 -16.63 1.76
CA GLY A 33 -15.99 -16.53 2.95
C GLY A 33 -14.52 -16.86 2.70
N GLY A 34 -14.11 -17.11 1.45
CA GLY A 34 -12.71 -17.34 1.08
C GLY A 34 -12.25 -16.46 -0.08
N PHE A 35 -11.05 -15.89 0.05
CA PHE A 35 -10.39 -15.15 -1.02
C PHE A 35 -9.36 -16.04 -1.73
N ASP A 36 -9.63 -16.39 -2.99
CA ASP A 36 -8.69 -17.16 -3.80
C ASP A 36 -7.57 -16.27 -4.34
N LYS A 37 -6.48 -16.20 -3.58
CA LYS A 37 -5.29 -15.43 -3.94
C LYS A 37 -4.66 -15.93 -5.24
N ALA A 38 -4.62 -17.24 -5.47
CA ALA A 38 -3.90 -17.80 -6.61
C ALA A 38 -4.58 -17.40 -7.92
N SER A 39 -5.90 -17.57 -7.99
CA SER A 39 -6.68 -17.17 -9.17
C SER A 39 -6.71 -15.66 -9.36
N TYR A 40 -6.78 -14.87 -8.28
CA TYR A 40 -6.69 -13.41 -8.34
C TYR A 40 -5.38 -12.93 -8.99
N TYR A 41 -4.23 -13.47 -8.57
CA TYR A 41 -2.95 -13.10 -9.16
C TYR A 41 -2.81 -13.59 -10.60
N ALA A 42 -3.32 -14.78 -10.92
CA ALA A 42 -3.28 -15.32 -12.28
C ALA A 42 -4.08 -14.46 -13.26
N GLU A 43 -5.28 -14.00 -12.89
CA GLU A 43 -6.09 -13.12 -13.75
C GLU A 43 -5.43 -11.75 -13.94
N ILE A 44 -4.87 -11.16 -12.89
CA ILE A 44 -4.15 -9.89 -13.02
C ILE A 44 -2.97 -10.02 -13.99
N ALA A 45 -2.19 -11.10 -13.87
CA ALA A 45 -1.06 -11.37 -14.74
C ALA A 45 -1.46 -11.53 -16.21
N GLN A 46 -2.65 -12.08 -16.47
CA GLN A 46 -3.16 -12.31 -17.84
C GLN A 46 -3.83 -11.07 -18.44
N THR A 47 -4.61 -10.33 -17.66
CA THR A 47 -5.50 -9.28 -18.17
C THR A 47 -4.86 -7.90 -18.14
N ASN A 48 -4.03 -7.59 -17.15
CA ASN A 48 -3.39 -6.28 -17.02
C ASN A 48 -1.94 -6.42 -16.55
N THR A 49 -1.06 -6.67 -17.53
CA THR A 49 0.38 -6.87 -17.31
C THR A 49 1.07 -5.66 -16.68
N ALA A 50 0.58 -4.45 -16.93
CA ALA A 50 1.11 -3.22 -16.32
C ALA A 50 0.84 -3.18 -14.81
N VAL A 51 -0.39 -3.48 -14.39
CA VAL A 51 -0.75 -3.62 -12.97
C VAL A 51 0.02 -4.76 -12.32
N HIS A 52 0.12 -5.92 -12.99
CA HIS A 52 0.90 -7.04 -12.49
C HIS A 52 2.36 -6.65 -12.22
N ARG A 53 3.00 -5.95 -13.16
CA ARG A 53 4.39 -5.47 -13.00
C ARG A 53 4.53 -4.52 -11.82
N LYS A 54 3.59 -3.60 -11.61
CA LYS A 54 3.58 -2.72 -10.42
C LYS A 54 3.49 -3.53 -9.13
N MET A 55 2.69 -4.59 -9.09
CA MET A 55 2.60 -5.47 -7.93
C MET A 55 3.89 -6.24 -7.67
N GLU A 56 4.58 -6.72 -8.71
CA GLU A 56 5.89 -7.37 -8.56
C GLU A 56 6.97 -6.40 -8.04
N LEU A 57 7.03 -5.17 -8.58
CA LEU A 57 7.92 -4.12 -8.05
C LEU A 57 7.68 -3.87 -6.56
N TRP A 58 6.41 -3.84 -6.13
CA TRP A 58 6.08 -3.72 -4.72
C TRP A 58 6.52 -4.91 -3.87
N ARG A 59 6.41 -6.13 -4.39
CA ARG A 59 6.91 -7.33 -3.71
C ARG A 59 8.43 -7.31 -3.56
N GLU A 60 9.15 -6.83 -4.57
CA GLU A 60 10.59 -6.66 -4.51
C GLU A 60 11.00 -5.65 -3.44
N ILE A 61 10.31 -4.51 -3.37
CA ILE A 61 10.53 -3.49 -2.33
C ILE A 61 10.30 -4.08 -0.94
N ILE A 62 9.17 -4.76 -0.72
CA ILE A 62 8.86 -5.37 0.59
C ILE A 62 9.93 -6.38 0.99
N ARG A 63 10.31 -7.30 0.10
CA ARG A 63 11.36 -8.30 0.39
C ARG A 63 12.72 -7.69 0.67
N LYS A 64 13.03 -6.55 0.04
CA LYS A 64 14.28 -5.83 0.29
C LYS A 64 14.25 -5.20 1.68
N VAL A 65 13.17 -4.50 2.00
CA VAL A 65 12.98 -3.82 3.28
C VAL A 65 12.95 -4.82 4.44
N GLU A 66 12.21 -5.93 4.31
CA GLU A 66 12.15 -7.02 5.29
C GLU A 66 13.54 -7.54 5.70
N LYS A 67 14.49 -7.56 4.75
CA LYS A 67 15.86 -8.03 4.99
C LYS A 67 16.80 -6.96 5.56
N GLU A 68 16.56 -5.70 5.21
CA GLU A 68 17.52 -4.61 5.45
C GLU A 68 17.14 -3.75 6.66
N ASP A 69 15.85 -3.54 6.94
CA ASP A 69 15.37 -2.65 8.00
C ASP A 69 14.02 -3.12 8.58
N PRO A 70 14.03 -3.80 9.75
CA PRO A 70 12.82 -4.30 10.41
C PRO A 70 11.81 -3.22 10.81
N LEU A 71 12.25 -1.99 11.10
CA LEU A 71 11.35 -0.90 11.47
C LEU A 71 10.63 -0.37 10.22
N ALA A 72 11.37 -0.22 9.13
CA ALA A 72 10.78 0.12 7.84
C ALA A 72 9.78 -0.95 7.35
N ASP A 73 10.05 -2.24 7.61
CA ASP A 73 9.12 -3.34 7.30
C ASP A 73 7.82 -3.25 8.11
N GLN A 74 7.93 -2.94 9.42
CA GLN A 74 6.76 -2.70 10.27
C GLN A 74 5.90 -1.55 9.72
N PHE A 75 6.52 -0.45 9.30
CA PHE A 75 5.80 0.65 8.66
C PHE A 75 5.10 0.19 7.37
N LEU A 76 5.77 -0.55 6.49
CA LEU A 76 5.15 -1.06 5.27
C LEU A 76 3.96 -1.98 5.56
N THR A 77 4.05 -2.79 6.62
CA THR A 77 2.94 -3.63 7.07
C THR A 77 1.73 -2.80 7.51
N VAL A 78 1.95 -1.74 8.30
CA VAL A 78 0.89 -0.80 8.72
C VAL A 78 0.28 -0.10 7.50
N LEU A 79 1.13 0.41 6.60
CA LEU A 79 0.71 1.07 5.36
C LEU A 79 -0.18 0.16 4.50
N MET A 80 0.23 -1.09 4.27
CA MET A 80 -0.53 -2.05 3.47
C MET A 80 -1.86 -2.43 4.12
N ARG A 81 -1.88 -2.60 5.46
CA ARG A 81 -3.10 -2.92 6.20
C ARG A 81 -4.11 -1.77 6.12
N THR A 82 -3.68 -0.53 6.38
CA THR A 82 -4.54 0.65 6.26
C THR A 82 -5.00 0.85 4.82
N ALA A 83 -4.13 0.64 3.83
CA ALA A 83 -4.52 0.73 2.43
C ALA A 83 -5.64 -0.25 2.06
N ARG A 84 -5.55 -1.48 2.56
CA ARG A 84 -6.59 -2.51 2.38
C ARG A 84 -7.89 -2.10 3.07
N ALA A 85 -7.82 -1.65 4.32
CA ALA A 85 -8.99 -1.34 5.11
C ALA A 85 -9.74 -0.10 4.55
N VAL A 86 -9.01 0.91 4.06
CA VAL A 86 -9.56 2.05 3.29
C VAL A 86 -10.27 1.56 2.02
N ARG A 87 -9.65 0.64 1.27
CA ARG A 87 -10.20 0.10 0.02
C ARG A 87 -11.53 -0.64 0.21
N PHE A 88 -11.68 -1.39 1.29
CA PHE A 88 -12.90 -2.15 1.57
C PHE A 88 -13.95 -1.36 2.37
N GLY A 89 -13.73 -0.06 2.60
CA GLY A 89 -14.64 0.77 3.38
C GLY A 89 -14.74 0.34 4.86
N GLU A 90 -13.77 -0.43 5.34
CA GLU A 90 -13.68 -0.92 6.72
C GLU A 90 -13.25 0.20 7.69
N VAL A 91 -12.90 1.39 7.16
CA VAL A 91 -12.29 2.49 7.91
C VAL A 91 -12.97 3.82 7.67
N HIS A 92 -13.20 4.55 8.76
CA HIS A 92 -13.61 5.95 8.75
C HIS A 92 -12.38 6.85 8.97
N GLN A 93 -12.01 7.65 7.97
CA GLN A 93 -11.04 8.74 8.16
C GLN A 93 -11.53 9.70 9.25
N PRO A 94 -10.65 10.28 10.10
CA PRO A 94 -9.21 10.48 9.89
C PRO A 94 -8.24 9.61 10.71
N LEU A 95 -8.73 8.73 11.58
CA LEU A 95 -7.90 8.00 12.57
C LEU A 95 -6.72 7.24 11.96
N GLU A 96 -6.88 6.60 10.81
CA GLU A 96 -5.80 5.80 10.22
C GLU A 96 -4.79 6.60 9.39
N SER A 97 -5.15 7.80 8.92
CA SER A 97 -4.15 8.72 8.37
C SER A 97 -3.16 9.13 9.46
N ASN A 98 -3.62 9.30 10.70
CA ASN A 98 -2.74 9.52 11.85
C ASN A 98 -1.88 8.29 12.13
N THR A 99 -2.44 7.06 12.05
CA THR A 99 -1.67 5.82 12.25
C THR A 99 -0.51 5.67 11.25
N ILE A 100 -0.70 6.02 9.97
CA ILE A 100 0.39 6.01 8.98
C ILE A 100 1.46 7.04 9.33
N LEU A 101 1.07 8.26 9.69
CA LEU A 101 2.01 9.35 10.00
C LEU A 101 2.76 9.08 11.31
N GLU A 102 2.07 8.65 12.36
CA GLU A 102 2.66 8.23 13.63
C GLU A 102 3.63 7.06 13.42
N SER A 103 3.26 6.06 12.61
CA SER A 103 4.15 4.96 12.28
C SER A 103 5.37 5.42 11.47
N PHE A 104 5.21 6.40 10.56
CA PHE A 104 6.32 6.89 9.76
C PHE A 104 7.29 7.75 10.58
N TYR A 105 6.77 8.78 11.25
CA TYR A 105 7.58 9.73 12.02
C TYR A 105 8.05 9.19 13.37
N GLY A 106 7.44 8.12 13.88
CA GLY A 106 7.89 7.40 15.07
C GLY A 106 9.13 6.53 14.85
N MET A 107 9.52 6.26 13.60
CA MET A 107 10.74 5.50 13.28
C MET A 107 12.00 6.38 13.37
N PRO A 108 13.19 5.77 13.56
CA PRO A 108 14.46 6.46 13.43
C PRO A 108 14.61 7.16 12.08
N LYS A 109 15.29 8.32 12.07
CA LYS A 109 15.46 9.12 10.86
C LYS A 109 16.14 8.35 9.72
N ALA A 110 17.08 7.48 10.03
CA ALA A 110 17.76 6.62 9.04
C ALA A 110 16.78 5.69 8.30
N SER A 111 15.80 5.11 9.01
CA SER A 111 14.77 4.25 8.43
C SER A 111 13.77 5.05 7.59
N GLN A 112 13.42 6.27 8.02
CA GLN A 112 12.61 7.19 7.22
C GLN A 112 13.31 7.53 5.90
N GLU A 113 14.59 7.94 5.95
CA GLU A 113 15.39 8.28 4.76
C GLU A 113 15.65 7.07 3.86
N TYR A 114 15.77 5.88 4.44
CA TYR A 114 15.84 4.63 3.68
C TYR A 114 14.55 4.40 2.87
N LEU A 115 13.39 4.50 3.53
CA LEU A 115 12.10 4.37 2.87
C LEU A 115 11.84 5.47 1.84
N GLU A 116 12.19 6.72 2.12
CA GLU A 116 12.06 7.84 1.17
C GLU A 116 12.90 7.68 -0.10
N ARG A 117 14.02 6.94 -0.02
CA ARG A 117 14.84 6.60 -1.19
C ARG A 117 14.18 5.52 -2.05
N LEU A 118 13.56 4.53 -1.40
CA LEU A 118 12.87 3.43 -2.09
C LEU A 118 11.50 3.85 -2.63
N LEU A 119 10.80 4.72 -1.89
CA LEU A 119 9.45 5.18 -2.15
C LEU A 119 9.43 6.72 -2.09
N PRO A 120 9.89 7.41 -3.15
CA PRO A 120 9.98 8.87 -3.18
C PRO A 120 8.70 9.63 -2.79
N PRO A 121 7.48 9.14 -3.08
CA PRO A 121 6.25 9.81 -2.64
C PRO A 121 6.13 10.00 -1.11
N LEU A 122 6.84 9.22 -0.29
CA LEU A 122 6.85 9.37 1.17
C LEU A 122 7.43 10.73 1.63
N LYS A 123 8.25 11.39 0.81
CA LYS A 123 8.77 12.74 1.10
C LYS A 123 7.69 13.81 1.19
N PHE A 124 6.50 13.53 0.63
CA PHE A 124 5.37 14.45 0.62
C PHE A 124 4.34 14.13 1.70
N LEU A 125 4.66 13.22 2.64
CA LEU A 125 3.86 13.05 3.84
C LEU A 125 3.81 14.38 4.62
N PRO A 126 2.63 14.82 5.07
CA PRO A 126 2.51 16.01 5.89
C PRO A 126 3.22 15.77 7.23
N ALA A 127 4.01 16.74 7.67
CA ALA A 127 4.59 16.69 9.01
C ALA A 127 3.46 16.61 10.06
N LEU A 128 3.67 15.83 11.12
CA LEU A 128 2.76 15.84 12.26
C LEU A 128 2.71 17.27 12.84
N PRO A 129 1.51 17.84 13.07
CA PRO A 129 1.40 19.09 13.81
C PRO A 129 1.83 18.78 15.25
N TYR A 130 2.98 19.31 15.65
CA TYR A 130 3.45 19.25 17.03
C TYR A 130 2.47 19.93 17.98
#